data_AF-A0A133RV08-F1
#
_entry.id   AF-A0A133RV08-F1
#
_cell.length_a   1.000
_cell.length_b   1.000
_cell.length_c   1.000
_cell.angle_alpha   90.00
_cell.angle_beta   90.00
_cell.angle_gamma   90.00
#
_symmetry.space_group_name_H-M   'P 1'
#
loop_
_entity.id
_entity.type
_entity.pdbx_description
1 polymer ?
#
loop_
_entity_poly.entity_id
_entity_poly.type
_entity_poly.pdbx_seq_one_letter_code
_entity_poly.pdbx_strand_id
1 'polypeptide(L)'
;MAKKKNRKKELKRQQKLDIKVISEEEAAWTEIMAKNPTFVERRTIQNFDELHTAVMQYADEHGEYPDVQLINYQLKNRTFDWNQDHALFREAMHTPNTQKRNKLLKQVLKINPDYFAADFHLFLSEVEDFDLSTFKKVLDFEILVLEKWKVNGYNSWNYFEARPILSALMFLIEYYMTEKIYFKALELVNLYLSKRPERFPPNFVFCMLSLYHITGQELKVERFYREELNKGKRDDTILIHAIISAFSQGKIEEASQLFAKLVEINDEAVEFFIEEDWQFKVIDIEDQECYCPNSVESLQASLYPLFDYLLENIILTKFLTNEARKFRRKPVFSAHSSMIRNLSEVTDWHSFMNEEKMKGIRMDFVHIFVENGIRRSSDFKKWTEKEVLALKGIGPVTVKKLKENGIKFKNEK
;
A
#
# COMPACT_ATOMS: atom_id res chain seq x y z
N MET A 1 0.19 -15.61 3.41
CA MET A 1 0.94 -14.80 4.39
C MET A 1 1.37 -13.52 3.68
N ALA A 2 0.67 -12.41 3.93
CA ALA A 2 1.08 -11.10 3.43
C ALA A 2 2.54 -10.85 3.86
N LYS A 3 3.37 -10.27 2.97
CA LYS A 3 4.68 -9.76 3.37
C LYS A 3 4.41 -8.71 4.46
N LYS A 4 4.79 -9.01 5.69
CA LYS A 4 4.67 -8.05 6.80
C LYS A 4 5.45 -6.78 6.41
N LYS A 5 4.76 -5.63 6.46
CA LYS A 5 5.27 -4.33 6.01
C LYS A 5 6.49 -3.96 6.88
N ASN A 6 7.70 -4.12 6.33
CA ASN A 6 8.93 -3.80 7.05
C ASN A 6 9.09 -2.27 7.12
N ARG A 7 8.77 -1.67 8.26
CA ARG A 7 8.77 -0.21 8.45
C ARG A 7 10.16 0.41 8.31
N LYS A 8 11.20 -0.33 8.66
CA LYS A 8 12.60 0.06 8.39
C LYS A 8 12.90 0.06 6.89
N LYS A 9 12.27 -0.78 6.08
CA LYS A 9 12.39 -0.78 4.61
C LYS A 9 11.75 0.47 4.02
N GLU A 10 10.58 0.89 4.51
CA GLU A 10 9.90 2.12 4.07
C GLU A 10 10.75 3.37 4.37
N LEU A 11 11.25 3.50 5.61
CA LEU A 11 12.17 4.57 6.01
C LEU A 11 13.48 4.57 5.19
N LYS A 12 14.02 3.39 4.87
CA LYS A 12 15.22 3.25 4.01
C LYS A 12 14.95 3.55 2.54
N ARG A 13 13.75 3.24 2.03
CA ARG A 13 13.34 3.56 0.66
C ARG A 13 13.31 5.07 0.47
N GLN A 14 12.78 5.80 1.45
CA GLN A 14 12.79 7.26 1.47
C GLN A 14 14.20 7.86 1.39
N GLN A 15 15.15 7.33 2.16
CA GLN A 15 16.54 7.80 2.18
C GLN A 15 17.29 7.61 0.86
N LYS A 16 16.81 6.73 -0.04
CA LYS A 16 17.42 6.48 -1.34
C LYS A 16 16.90 7.40 -2.44
N LEU A 17 15.85 8.16 -2.17
CA LEU A 17 15.21 9.02 -3.14
C LEU A 17 15.77 10.42 -2.96
N ASP A 18 16.89 10.69 -3.64
CA ASP A 18 17.11 12.05 -4.11
C ASP A 18 15.92 12.41 -5.00
N ILE A 19 15.35 13.60 -4.81
CA ILE A 19 14.26 14.13 -5.62
C ILE A 19 14.62 13.92 -7.10
N LYS A 20 13.93 13.01 -7.78
CA LYS A 20 14.08 12.83 -9.22
C LYS A 20 13.52 14.10 -9.86
N VAL A 21 14.39 15.06 -10.17
CA VAL A 21 14.04 16.17 -11.05
C VAL A 21 13.64 15.53 -12.37
N ILE A 22 12.37 15.63 -12.70
CA ILE A 22 11.81 15.15 -13.97
C ILE A 22 12.67 15.78 -15.07
N SER A 23 13.24 14.97 -15.96
CA SER A 23 14.06 15.49 -17.05
C SER A 23 13.20 16.33 -18.01
N GLU A 24 13.78 17.28 -18.73
CA GLU A 24 13.04 18.05 -19.75
C GLU A 24 12.40 17.15 -20.82
N GLU A 25 12.99 15.97 -21.08
CA GLU A 25 12.38 14.94 -21.93
C GLU A 25 11.15 14.29 -21.29
N GLU A 26 11.20 13.91 -20.00
CA GLU A 26 10.01 13.40 -19.28
C GLU A 26 8.91 14.48 -19.20
N ALA A 27 9.30 15.76 -19.04
CA ALA A 27 8.38 16.91 -19.07
C ALA A 27 7.71 17.09 -20.44
N ALA A 28 8.46 16.95 -21.54
CA ALA A 28 7.94 17.00 -22.91
C ALA A 28 6.99 15.83 -23.23
N TRP A 29 7.22 14.64 -22.69
CA TRP A 29 6.28 13.52 -22.78
C TRP A 29 4.94 13.81 -22.06
N THR A 30 4.98 14.51 -20.91
CA THR A 30 3.78 15.00 -20.21
C THR A 30 3.04 16.09 -20.97
N GLU A 31 3.71 16.93 -21.77
CA GLU A 31 3.07 17.95 -22.60
C GLU A 31 2.34 17.34 -23.82
N ILE A 32 2.83 16.22 -24.36
CA ILE A 32 2.20 15.49 -25.48
C ILE A 32 0.89 14.81 -25.03
N MET A 33 0.75 14.46 -23.75
CA MET A 33 -0.49 13.97 -23.16
C MET A 33 -1.32 15.15 -22.64
N ALA A 34 -2.20 15.69 -23.48
CA ALA A 34 -3.14 16.76 -23.12
C ALA A 34 -4.16 16.33 -22.04
N LYS A 35 -3.69 16.28 -20.79
CA LYS A 35 -4.35 16.28 -19.48
C LYS A 35 -3.21 16.02 -18.50
N ASN A 36 -2.77 17.03 -17.76
CA ASN A 36 -1.76 16.85 -16.70
C ASN A 36 -2.15 15.63 -15.85
N PRO A 37 -1.34 14.55 -15.83
CA PRO A 37 -1.69 13.37 -15.05
C PRO A 37 -1.80 13.79 -13.58
N THR A 38 -3.00 13.73 -13.04
CA THR A 38 -3.24 14.03 -11.63
C THR A 38 -2.83 12.80 -10.85
N PHE A 39 -1.67 12.83 -10.22
CA PHE A 39 -1.20 11.76 -9.38
C PHE A 39 -1.77 11.89 -7.96
N VAL A 40 -2.20 10.76 -7.38
CA VAL A 40 -2.58 10.70 -5.97
C VAL A 40 -1.44 10.09 -5.19
N GLU A 41 -1.03 10.77 -4.12
CA GLU A 41 0.04 10.31 -3.25
C GLU A 41 -0.42 9.15 -2.35
N ARG A 42 0.43 8.12 -2.22
CA ARG A 42 0.24 6.98 -1.31
C ARG A 42 1.15 7.07 -0.06
N ARG A 43 2.10 8.01 -0.03
CA ARG A 43 3.14 8.06 1.01
C ARG A 43 2.52 8.33 2.39
N THR A 44 2.92 7.52 3.36
CA THR A 44 2.43 7.65 4.75
C THR A 44 3.43 8.33 5.67
N ILE A 45 4.72 8.15 5.43
CA ILE A 45 5.80 8.80 6.17
C ILE A 45 6.22 10.05 5.41
N GLN A 46 6.27 11.19 6.09
CA GLN A 46 6.69 12.45 5.48
C GLN A 46 8.22 12.49 5.29
N ASN A 47 8.65 12.79 4.06
CA ASN A 47 10.02 13.20 3.75
C ASN A 47 10.24 14.68 4.14
N PHE A 48 11.49 15.11 4.26
CA PHE A 48 11.79 16.53 4.41
C PHE A 48 11.41 17.28 3.11
N ASP A 49 10.38 18.11 3.19
CA ASP A 49 9.94 18.98 2.10
C ASP A 49 10.77 20.26 2.13
N GLU A 50 11.89 20.27 1.40
CA GLU A 50 12.82 21.39 1.41
C GLU A 50 12.16 22.70 1.00
N LEU A 51 11.37 22.69 -0.08
CA LEU A 51 10.74 23.91 -0.58
C LEU A 51 9.77 24.47 0.44
N HIS A 52 8.86 23.65 0.95
CA HIS A 52 7.87 24.14 1.89
C HIS A 52 8.51 24.56 3.22
N THR A 53 9.45 23.78 3.75
CA THR A 53 10.13 24.13 5.00
C THR A 53 10.87 25.46 4.86
N ALA A 54 11.55 25.70 3.74
CA ALA A 54 12.23 26.96 3.47
C ALA A 54 11.25 28.15 3.34
N VAL A 55 10.12 27.94 2.67
CA VAL A 55 9.06 28.96 2.55
C VAL A 55 8.49 29.33 3.92
N MET A 56 8.21 28.34 4.78
CA MET A 56 7.68 28.58 6.12
C MET A 56 8.71 29.25 7.01
N GLN A 57 9.96 28.79 6.99
CA GLN A 57 11.04 29.42 7.76
C GLN A 57 11.20 30.89 7.36
N TYR A 58 11.23 31.19 6.05
CA TYR A 58 11.31 32.57 5.57
C TYR A 58 10.14 33.41 6.10
N ALA A 59 8.91 32.87 6.02
CA ALA A 59 7.71 33.57 6.46
C ALA A 59 7.74 33.86 7.97
N ASP A 60 8.21 32.91 8.78
CA ASP A 60 8.36 33.09 10.23
C ASP A 60 9.41 34.16 10.57
N GLU A 61 10.50 34.24 9.81
CA GLU A 61 11.58 35.21 10.03
C GLU A 61 11.26 36.62 9.55
N HIS A 62 10.52 36.74 8.44
CA HIS A 62 10.29 38.02 7.75
C HIS A 62 8.85 38.56 7.92
N GLY A 63 7.93 37.73 8.45
CA GLY A 63 6.53 38.09 8.64
C GLY A 63 5.69 38.11 7.36
N GLU A 64 6.24 37.67 6.23
CA GLU A 64 5.55 37.61 4.93
C GLU A 64 5.98 36.38 4.12
N TYR A 65 5.08 35.87 3.27
CA TYR A 65 5.41 34.75 2.40
C TYR A 65 6.35 35.18 1.27
N PRO A 66 7.44 34.43 1.01
CA PRO A 66 8.39 34.76 -0.05
C PRO A 66 7.82 34.47 -1.44
N ASP A 67 8.48 35.04 -2.46
CA ASP A 67 8.36 34.50 -3.83
C ASP A 67 8.95 33.08 -3.87
N VAL A 68 8.10 32.11 -4.22
CA VAL A 68 8.47 30.70 -4.32
C VAL A 68 9.61 30.49 -5.34
N GLN A 69 9.72 31.32 -6.39
CA GLN A 69 10.83 31.23 -7.34
C GLN A 69 12.17 31.63 -6.72
N LEU A 70 12.17 32.62 -5.81
CA LEU A 70 13.36 33.03 -5.08
C LEU A 70 13.85 31.91 -4.16
N ILE A 71 12.95 31.29 -3.39
CA ILE A 71 13.30 30.17 -2.50
C ILE A 71 13.84 29.00 -3.32
N ASN A 72 13.19 28.64 -4.43
CA ASN A 72 13.68 27.60 -5.32
C ASN A 72 15.08 27.89 -5.87
N TYR A 73 15.35 29.14 -6.26
CA TYR A 73 16.68 29.55 -6.69
C TYR A 73 17.72 29.39 -5.57
N GLN A 74 17.39 29.81 -4.34
CA GLN A 74 18.29 29.69 -3.19
C GLN A 74 18.57 28.22 -2.83
N LEU A 75 17.54 27.36 -2.84
CA LEU A 75 17.69 25.93 -2.61
C LEU A 75 18.57 25.27 -3.68
N LYS A 76 18.30 25.54 -4.96
CA LYS A 76 19.07 25.00 -6.10
C LYS A 76 20.55 25.37 -6.02
N ASN A 77 20.86 26.59 -5.59
CA ASN A 77 22.23 27.09 -5.46
C ASN A 77 22.84 26.84 -4.07
N ARG A 78 22.12 26.18 -3.15
CA ARG A 78 22.56 25.91 -1.76
C ARG A 78 22.94 27.18 -0.99
N THR A 79 22.24 28.28 -1.26
CA THR A 79 22.43 29.58 -0.60
C THR A 79 21.32 29.90 0.40
N PHE A 80 20.32 29.03 0.56
CA PHE A 80 19.28 29.20 1.57
C PHE A 80 19.89 29.00 2.98
N ASP A 81 19.67 29.97 3.86
CA ASP A 81 20.15 29.93 5.24
C ASP A 81 19.12 29.20 6.11
N TRP A 82 19.46 28.00 6.54
CA TRP A 82 18.56 27.14 7.29
C TRP A 82 18.70 27.38 8.80
N ASN A 83 17.58 27.47 9.50
CA ASN A 83 17.58 27.34 10.94
C ASN A 83 18.20 26.01 11.36
N GLN A 84 18.93 26.04 12.47
CA GLN A 84 19.82 24.96 12.85
C GLN A 84 19.08 23.62 13.01
N ASP A 85 17.85 23.64 13.52
CA ASP A 85 17.00 22.46 13.65
C ASP A 85 16.56 21.90 12.29
N HIS A 86 16.12 22.74 11.35
CA HIS A 86 15.80 22.33 9.98
C HIS A 86 17.01 21.77 9.25
N ALA A 87 18.19 22.41 9.38
CA ALA A 87 19.43 21.94 8.78
C ALA A 87 19.83 20.54 9.31
N LEU A 88 19.75 20.33 10.62
CA LEU A 88 20.05 19.05 11.26
C LEU A 88 19.02 17.97 10.89
N PHE A 89 17.74 18.30 10.82
CA PHE A 89 16.69 17.36 10.40
C PHE A 89 16.87 16.96 8.94
N ARG A 90 17.18 17.92 8.06
CA ARG A 90 17.55 17.67 6.67
C ARG A 90 18.75 16.72 6.57
N GLU A 91 19.84 16.99 7.30
CA GLU A 91 21.00 16.08 7.33
C GLU A 91 20.60 14.68 7.82
N ALA A 92 19.73 14.59 8.83
CA ALA A 92 19.25 13.32 9.34
C ALA A 92 18.50 12.52 8.27
N MET A 93 17.63 13.17 7.48
CA MET A 93 16.88 12.52 6.40
C MET A 93 17.77 11.99 5.28
N HIS A 94 18.90 12.62 5.02
CA HIS A 94 19.89 12.14 4.04
C HIS A 94 20.96 11.21 4.64
N THR A 95 20.89 10.89 5.94
CA THR A 95 21.88 10.03 6.60
C THR A 95 21.43 8.55 6.60
N PRO A 96 22.08 7.65 5.84
CA PRO A 96 21.66 6.25 5.77
C PRO A 96 21.96 5.47 7.07
N ASN A 97 23.03 5.87 7.79
CA ASN A 97 23.43 5.22 9.02
C ASN A 97 22.45 5.55 10.15
N THR A 98 21.73 4.54 10.64
CA THR A 98 20.68 4.72 11.67
C THR A 98 21.20 5.30 12.98
N GLN A 99 22.40 4.92 13.43
CA GLN A 99 22.95 5.47 14.68
C GLN A 99 23.32 6.95 14.52
N LYS A 100 23.97 7.33 13.41
CA LYS A 100 24.29 8.73 13.12
C LYS A 100 23.00 9.55 12.97
N ARG A 101 22.03 9.04 12.22
CA ARG A 101 20.71 9.68 12.04
C ARG A 101 20.02 9.92 13.37
N ASN A 102 19.93 8.90 14.24
CA ASN A 102 19.27 9.07 15.54
C ASN A 102 20.00 10.07 16.44
N LYS A 103 21.33 10.22 16.32
CA LYS A 103 22.06 11.28 17.01
C LYS A 103 21.67 12.67 16.49
N LEU A 104 21.55 12.84 15.17
CA LEU A 104 21.11 14.10 14.56
C LEU A 104 19.68 14.44 14.98
N LEU A 105 18.74 13.49 14.92
CA LEU A 105 17.35 13.71 15.35
C LEU A 105 17.25 14.10 16.84
N LYS A 106 18.08 13.51 17.70
CA LYS A 106 18.17 13.92 19.11
C LYS A 106 18.74 15.33 19.29
N GLN A 107 19.63 15.78 18.39
CA GLN A 107 20.11 17.16 18.39
C GLN A 107 19.02 18.14 17.94
N VAL A 108 18.21 17.78 16.93
CA VAL A 108 17.04 18.55 16.51
C VAL A 108 16.13 18.80 17.71
N LEU A 109 15.73 17.74 18.43
CA LEU A 109 14.84 17.85 19.59
C LEU A 109 15.45 18.61 20.78
N LYS A 110 16.78 18.71 20.86
CA LYS A 110 17.45 19.52 21.88
C LYS A 110 17.32 21.02 21.57
N ILE A 111 17.29 21.39 20.30
CA ILE A 111 17.14 22.77 19.84
C ILE A 111 15.66 23.15 19.81
N ASN A 112 14.84 22.27 19.25
CA ASN A 112 13.40 22.45 19.10
C ASN A 112 12.66 21.20 19.63
N PRO A 113 12.27 21.20 20.92
CA PRO A 113 11.54 20.08 21.53
C PRO A 113 10.16 19.81 20.93
N ASP A 114 9.62 20.73 20.13
CA ASP A 114 8.33 20.61 19.48
C ASP A 114 8.42 20.13 18.02
N TYR A 115 9.63 19.80 17.54
CA TYR A 115 9.87 19.27 16.20
C TYR A 115 9.37 17.83 16.05
N PHE A 116 8.04 17.66 15.96
CA PHE A 116 7.39 16.34 16.03
C PHE A 116 7.86 15.35 14.95
N ALA A 117 8.24 15.83 13.76
CA ALA A 117 8.79 14.95 12.74
C ALA A 117 10.05 14.21 13.23
N ALA A 118 10.88 14.82 14.08
CA ALA A 118 12.05 14.17 14.66
C ALA A 118 11.66 13.08 15.67
N ASP A 119 10.64 13.32 16.51
CA ASP A 119 10.07 12.30 17.41
C ASP A 119 9.56 11.10 16.61
N PHE A 120 8.79 11.34 15.56
CA PHE A 120 8.24 10.28 14.72
C PHE A 120 9.34 9.44 14.04
N HIS A 121 10.36 10.09 13.47
CA HIS A 121 11.48 9.40 12.82
C HIS A 121 12.38 8.62 13.81
N LEU A 122 12.52 9.10 15.04
CA LEU A 122 13.17 8.36 16.13
C LEU A 122 12.37 7.13 16.51
N PHE A 123 11.06 7.29 16.73
CA PHE A 123 10.16 6.20 17.04
C PHE A 123 10.21 5.09 15.97
N LEU A 124 10.13 5.45 14.68
CA LEU A 124 10.25 4.49 13.58
C LEU A 124 11.59 3.75 13.54
N SER A 125 12.65 4.33 14.10
CA SER A 125 13.97 3.68 14.18
C SER A 125 14.09 2.70 15.35
N GLU A 126 13.23 2.83 16.37
CA GLU A 126 13.21 2.02 17.58
C GLU A 126 12.15 0.91 17.59
N VAL A 127 11.12 1.06 16.76
CA VAL A 127 10.08 0.05 16.55
C VAL A 127 10.65 -1.07 15.67
N GLU A 128 10.70 -2.28 16.21
CA GLU A 128 10.98 -3.50 15.45
C GLU A 128 9.69 -4.30 15.22
N ASP A 129 9.74 -5.23 14.28
CA ASP A 129 8.59 -6.07 13.98
C ASP A 129 8.42 -7.15 15.09
N PHE A 130 7.23 -7.21 15.69
CA PHE A 130 6.69 -8.31 16.54
C PHE A 130 7.38 -8.63 17.87
N ASP A 131 7.16 -7.80 18.89
CA ASP A 131 7.14 -8.24 20.29
C ASP A 131 6.24 -7.36 21.19
N LEU A 132 5.96 -7.86 22.40
CA LEU A 132 5.16 -7.14 23.40
C LEU A 132 5.83 -5.83 23.85
N SER A 133 7.17 -5.77 23.81
CA SER A 133 7.92 -4.58 24.22
C SER A 133 7.67 -3.42 23.25
N THR A 134 7.60 -3.72 21.96
CA THR A 134 7.29 -2.77 20.90
C THR A 134 5.83 -2.32 20.97
N PHE A 135 4.90 -3.23 21.27
CA PHE A 135 3.49 -2.85 21.42
C PHE A 135 3.28 -1.81 22.53
N LYS A 136 3.99 -1.92 23.66
CA LYS A 136 3.93 -0.89 24.72
C LYS A 136 4.43 0.47 24.23
N LYS A 137 5.55 0.49 23.50
CA LYS A 137 6.06 1.74 22.89
C LYS A 137 5.06 2.35 21.91
N VAL A 138 4.33 1.53 21.16
CA VAL A 138 3.29 2.00 20.24
C VAL A 138 2.14 2.67 21.00
N LEU A 139 1.72 2.11 22.14
CA LEU A 139 0.69 2.72 23.00
C LEU A 139 1.16 4.07 23.58
N ASP A 140 2.40 4.14 24.06
CA ASP A 140 2.97 5.39 24.58
C ASP A 140 3.08 6.45 23.45
N PHE A 141 3.45 6.02 22.25
CA PHE A 141 3.52 6.89 21.08
C PHE A 141 2.14 7.36 20.60
N GLU A 142 1.09 6.52 20.70
CA GLU A 142 -0.29 6.94 20.44
C GLU A 142 -0.69 8.11 21.33
N ILE A 143 -0.38 8.04 22.64
CA ILE A 143 -0.67 9.12 23.58
C ILE A 143 0.03 10.41 23.12
N LEU A 144 1.33 10.33 22.80
CA LEU A 144 2.11 11.48 22.31
C LEU A 144 1.53 12.08 21.02
N VAL A 145 1.17 11.24 20.04
CA VAL A 145 0.57 11.68 18.76
C VAL A 145 -0.73 12.44 19.02
N LEU A 146 -1.61 11.90 19.87
CA LEU A 146 -2.90 12.51 20.17
C LEU A 146 -2.75 13.80 20.97
N GLU A 147 -1.79 13.88 21.90
CA GLU A 147 -1.46 15.10 22.64
C GLU A 147 -0.95 16.19 21.69
N LYS A 148 0.01 15.87 20.81
CA LYS A 148 0.55 16.82 19.83
C LYS A 148 -0.52 17.27 18.83
N TRP A 149 -1.40 16.38 18.39
CA TRP A 149 -2.51 16.74 17.51
C TRP A 149 -3.50 17.69 18.18
N LYS A 150 -3.80 17.46 19.47
CA LYS A 150 -4.64 18.34 20.27
C LYS A 150 -4.01 19.72 20.46
N VAL A 151 -2.70 19.80 20.73
CA VAL A 151 -1.97 21.05 20.87
C VAL A 151 -2.00 21.86 19.57
N ASN A 152 -1.89 21.19 18.42
CA ASN A 152 -2.05 21.79 17.09
C ASN A 152 -3.53 22.03 16.71
N GLY A 153 -4.46 22.03 17.67
CA GLY A 153 -5.86 22.39 17.43
C GLY A 153 -6.67 21.37 16.62
N TYR A 154 -6.21 20.12 16.49
CA TYR A 154 -6.80 19.11 15.62
C TYR A 154 -6.84 19.49 14.14
N ASN A 155 -5.85 20.26 13.67
CA ASN A 155 -5.74 20.65 12.28
C ASN A 155 -5.78 19.44 11.32
N SER A 156 -6.41 19.65 10.16
CA SER A 156 -6.52 18.65 9.11
C SER A 156 -5.28 18.62 8.21
N TRP A 157 -5.23 17.71 7.24
CA TRP A 157 -4.07 17.54 6.34
C TRP A 157 -3.73 18.78 5.47
N ASN A 158 -4.63 19.77 5.40
CA ASN A 158 -4.38 21.04 4.73
C ASN A 158 -3.23 21.83 5.38
N TYR A 159 -3.06 21.70 6.69
CA TYR A 159 -2.04 22.42 7.46
C TYR A 159 -0.74 21.64 7.47
N PHE A 160 0.37 22.28 7.11
CA PHE A 160 1.65 21.60 6.96
C PHE A 160 2.19 21.07 8.29
N GLU A 161 2.01 21.83 9.36
CA GLU A 161 2.39 21.51 10.73
C GLU A 161 1.63 20.28 11.25
N ALA A 162 0.44 20.02 10.72
CA ALA A 162 -0.35 18.84 11.06
C ALA A 162 0.12 17.59 10.31
N ARG A 163 0.81 17.71 9.16
CA ARG A 163 1.19 16.55 8.33
C ARG A 163 2.08 15.54 9.07
N PRO A 164 3.13 15.94 9.82
CA PRO A 164 3.93 14.98 10.58
C PRO A 164 3.09 14.19 11.58
N ILE A 165 2.16 14.87 12.26
CA ILE A 165 1.29 14.30 13.29
C ILE A 165 0.28 13.33 12.66
N LEU A 166 -0.35 13.74 11.55
CA LEU A 166 -1.32 12.93 10.84
C LEU A 166 -0.68 11.75 10.09
N SER A 167 0.58 11.89 9.66
CA SER A 167 1.41 10.78 9.18
C SER A 167 1.65 9.75 10.28
N ALA A 168 1.94 10.20 11.50
CA ALA A 168 2.08 9.30 12.65
C ALA A 168 0.74 8.66 13.06
N LEU A 169 -0.37 9.39 12.96
CA LEU A 169 -1.71 8.83 13.16
C LEU A 169 -2.03 7.76 12.11
N MET A 170 -1.71 8.00 10.84
CA MET A 170 -1.86 7.01 9.77
C MET A 170 -0.99 5.78 10.02
N PHE A 171 0.24 5.97 10.48
CA PHE A 171 1.10 4.85 10.90
C PHE A 171 0.42 3.99 11.97
N LEU A 172 -0.16 4.61 13.01
CA LEU A 172 -0.84 3.88 14.08
C LEU A 172 -2.05 3.10 13.58
N ILE A 173 -2.88 3.71 12.72
CA ILE A 173 -4.03 3.04 12.08
C ILE A 173 -3.56 1.81 11.30
N GLU A 174 -2.57 1.97 10.42
CA GLU A 174 -2.04 0.86 9.63
C GLU A 174 -1.37 -0.21 10.51
N TYR A 175 -0.66 0.18 11.56
CA TYR A 175 -0.03 -0.73 12.50
C TYR A 175 -1.09 -1.61 13.17
N TYR A 176 -2.14 -1.00 13.73
CA TYR A 176 -3.23 -1.75 14.36
C TYR A 176 -4.01 -2.62 13.37
N MET A 177 -4.20 -2.18 12.12
CA MET A 177 -4.78 -3.01 11.07
C MET A 177 -3.89 -4.24 10.77
N THR A 178 -2.58 -4.03 10.64
CA THR A 178 -1.60 -5.10 10.37
C THR A 178 -1.57 -6.13 11.50
N GLU A 179 -1.62 -5.67 12.74
CA GLU A 179 -1.67 -6.52 13.94
C GLU A 179 -3.08 -7.09 14.24
N LYS A 180 -4.06 -6.85 13.35
CA LYS A 180 -5.46 -7.26 13.48
C LYS A 180 -6.17 -6.73 14.75
N ILE A 181 -5.67 -5.63 15.31
CA ILE A 181 -6.26 -4.90 16.44
C ILE A 181 -7.27 -3.87 15.90
N TYR A 182 -8.27 -4.35 15.16
CA TYR A 182 -9.15 -3.51 14.35
C TYR A 182 -9.93 -2.48 15.15
N PHE A 183 -10.32 -2.80 16.40
CA PHE A 183 -11.05 -1.85 17.25
C PHE A 183 -10.21 -0.64 17.66
N LYS A 184 -8.90 -0.81 17.89
CA LYS A 184 -7.99 0.32 18.16
C LYS A 184 -7.81 1.21 16.93
N ALA A 185 -7.63 0.61 15.76
CA ALA A 185 -7.60 1.36 14.51
C ALA A 185 -8.89 2.16 14.28
N LEU A 186 -10.05 1.53 14.57
CA LEU A 186 -11.36 2.14 14.43
C LEU A 186 -11.59 3.27 15.46
N GLU A 187 -11.09 3.16 16.68
CA GLU A 187 -11.09 4.25 17.68
C GLU A 187 -10.41 5.51 17.11
N LEU A 188 -9.21 5.35 16.54
CA LEU A 188 -8.46 6.45 15.92
C LEU A 188 -9.20 7.05 14.71
N VAL A 189 -9.76 6.21 13.84
CA VAL A 189 -10.57 6.66 12.69
C VAL A 189 -11.79 7.46 13.13
N ASN A 190 -12.55 6.96 14.11
CA ASN A 190 -13.72 7.65 14.64
C ASN A 190 -13.34 8.95 15.33
N LEU A 191 -12.24 8.96 16.11
CA LEU A 191 -11.72 10.17 16.71
C LEU A 191 -11.35 11.20 15.64
N TYR A 192 -10.67 10.78 14.57
CA TYR A 192 -10.27 11.66 13.49
C TYR A 192 -11.49 12.30 12.81
N LEU A 193 -12.46 11.48 12.41
CA LEU A 193 -13.72 11.94 11.79
C LEU A 193 -14.55 12.84 12.73
N SER A 194 -14.48 12.64 14.04
CA SER A 194 -15.21 13.47 15.02
C SER A 194 -14.78 14.94 14.98
N LYS A 195 -13.57 15.22 14.47
CA LYS A 195 -13.02 16.57 14.30
C LYS A 195 -13.45 17.24 12.99
N ARG A 196 -14.20 16.55 12.13
CA ARG A 196 -14.69 17.06 10.83
C ARG A 196 -13.55 17.64 9.97
N PRO A 197 -12.52 16.85 9.68
CA PRO A 197 -11.36 17.33 8.92
C PRO A 197 -11.77 17.78 7.51
N GLU A 198 -11.22 18.90 7.04
CA GLU A 198 -11.46 19.41 5.69
C GLU A 198 -10.80 18.54 4.62
N ARG A 199 -9.61 18.01 4.93
CA ARG A 199 -8.84 17.12 4.07
C ARG A 199 -8.30 15.93 4.85
N PHE A 200 -8.36 14.76 4.22
CA PHE A 200 -7.83 13.52 4.78
C PHE A 200 -6.35 13.32 4.42
N PRO A 201 -5.55 12.68 5.31
CA PRO A 201 -4.22 12.22 4.94
C PRO A 201 -4.28 11.18 3.81
N PRO A 202 -3.18 11.01 3.04
CA PRO A 202 -3.01 9.90 2.12
C PRO A 202 -3.39 8.56 2.75
N ASN A 203 -4.03 7.68 1.98
CA ASN A 203 -4.53 6.34 2.37
C ASN A 203 -5.59 6.30 3.48
N PHE A 204 -5.94 7.42 4.13
CA PHE A 204 -6.91 7.41 5.23
C PHE A 204 -8.26 6.83 4.82
N VAL A 205 -8.78 7.27 3.67
CA VAL A 205 -10.08 6.82 3.15
C VAL A 205 -10.07 5.31 2.91
N PHE A 206 -8.98 4.76 2.36
CA PHE A 206 -8.86 3.33 2.07
C PHE A 206 -8.80 2.50 3.35
N CYS A 207 -8.02 2.96 4.34
CA CYS A 207 -7.96 2.30 5.64
C CYS A 207 -9.31 2.35 6.36
N MET A 208 -9.97 3.51 6.36
CA MET A 208 -11.30 3.71 6.97
C MET A 208 -12.35 2.79 6.35
N LEU A 209 -12.49 2.81 5.02
CA LEU A 209 -13.48 1.98 4.32
C LEU A 209 -13.18 0.49 4.48
N SER A 210 -11.89 0.11 4.45
CA SER A 210 -11.48 -1.27 4.71
C SER A 210 -11.81 -1.72 6.13
N LEU A 211 -11.57 -0.88 7.14
CA LEU A 211 -11.96 -1.15 8.52
C LEU A 211 -13.47 -1.31 8.67
N TYR A 212 -14.28 -0.51 7.96
CA TYR A 212 -15.72 -0.68 7.99
C TYR A 212 -16.14 -2.05 7.44
N HIS A 213 -15.55 -2.54 6.34
CA HIS A 213 -15.82 -3.90 5.86
C HIS A 213 -15.39 -4.96 6.87
N ILE A 214 -14.15 -4.88 7.37
CA ILE A 214 -13.58 -5.84 8.32
C ILE A 214 -14.42 -5.93 9.60
N THR A 215 -15.03 -4.82 10.03
CA THR A 215 -15.85 -4.74 11.25
C THR A 215 -17.37 -4.78 10.99
N GLY A 216 -17.80 -5.06 9.76
CA GLY A 216 -19.21 -5.20 9.39
C GLY A 216 -20.04 -3.91 9.41
N GLN A 217 -19.41 -2.73 9.32
CA GLN A 217 -20.07 -1.42 9.34
C GLN A 217 -20.49 -0.95 7.94
N GLU A 218 -21.16 -1.82 7.18
CA GLU A 218 -21.46 -1.59 5.77
C GLU A 218 -22.31 -0.34 5.51
N LEU A 219 -23.25 -0.02 6.41
CA LEU A 219 -24.05 1.20 6.31
C LEU A 219 -23.20 2.49 6.34
N LYS A 220 -22.02 2.48 6.98
CA LYS A 220 -21.10 3.62 6.96
C LYS A 220 -20.40 3.78 5.61
N VAL A 221 -20.07 2.67 4.94
CA VAL A 221 -19.50 2.67 3.58
C VAL A 221 -20.54 3.23 2.60
N GLU A 222 -21.76 2.71 2.63
CA GLU A 222 -22.87 3.19 1.78
C GLU A 222 -23.13 4.69 1.97
N ARG A 223 -23.17 5.14 3.23
CA ARG A 223 -23.34 6.57 3.55
C ARG A 223 -22.20 7.42 3.01
N PHE A 224 -20.96 7.01 3.23
CA PHE A 224 -19.78 7.75 2.77
C PHE A 224 -19.77 7.86 1.23
N TYR A 225 -20.05 6.75 0.54
CA TYR A 225 -20.18 6.75 -0.93
C TYR A 225 -21.24 7.74 -1.41
N ARG A 226 -22.44 7.73 -0.82
CA ARG A 226 -23.51 8.69 -1.17
C ARG A 226 -23.12 10.15 -0.92
N GLU A 227 -22.44 10.44 0.18
CA GLU A 227 -21.97 11.79 0.49
C GLU A 227 -20.94 12.29 -0.54
N GLU A 228 -19.99 11.46 -0.94
CA GLU A 228 -19.01 11.81 -1.97
C GLU A 228 -19.67 11.91 -3.36
N LEU A 229 -20.66 11.06 -3.65
CA LEU A 229 -21.44 11.17 -4.88
C LEU A 229 -22.18 12.52 -4.97
N ASN A 230 -22.77 13.00 -3.87
CA ASN A 230 -23.47 14.28 -3.82
C ASN A 230 -22.53 15.48 -4.01
N LYS A 231 -21.24 15.32 -3.72
CA LYS A 231 -20.18 16.30 -4.01
C LYS A 231 -19.66 16.22 -5.45
N GLY A 232 -20.26 15.37 -6.29
CA GLY A 232 -19.86 15.18 -7.69
C GLY A 232 -18.61 14.31 -7.88
N LYS A 233 -18.06 13.72 -6.82
CA LYS A 233 -16.92 12.82 -6.94
C LYS A 233 -17.37 11.48 -7.51
N ARG A 234 -16.60 10.99 -8.48
CA ARG A 234 -16.82 9.73 -9.20
C ARG A 234 -15.45 9.15 -9.47
N ASP A 235 -14.95 8.37 -8.53
CA ASP A 235 -13.69 7.65 -8.68
C ASP A 235 -13.88 6.17 -8.32
N ASP A 236 -13.09 5.34 -8.97
CA ASP A 236 -13.09 3.89 -8.82
C ASP A 236 -12.76 3.44 -7.39
N THR A 237 -11.92 4.20 -6.67
CA THR A 237 -11.43 3.82 -5.34
C THR A 237 -12.52 3.75 -4.30
N ILE A 238 -13.49 4.68 -4.31
CA ILE A 238 -14.65 4.63 -3.40
C ILE A 238 -15.73 3.70 -3.97
N LEU A 239 -15.89 3.67 -5.29
CA LEU A 239 -16.91 2.84 -5.95
C LEU A 239 -16.70 1.35 -5.68
N ILE A 240 -15.45 0.86 -5.68
CA ILE A 240 -15.18 -0.55 -5.37
C ILE A 240 -15.62 -0.93 -3.95
N HIS A 241 -15.45 -0.04 -2.97
CA HIS A 241 -15.97 -0.24 -1.62
C HIS A 241 -17.50 -0.24 -1.56
N ALA A 242 -18.17 0.61 -2.36
CA ALA A 242 -19.62 0.58 -2.47
C ALA A 242 -20.15 -0.74 -3.05
N ILE A 243 -19.45 -1.31 -4.04
CA ILE A 243 -19.76 -2.65 -4.61
C ILE A 243 -19.63 -3.72 -3.52
N ILE A 244 -18.50 -3.75 -2.81
CA ILE A 244 -18.23 -4.69 -1.73
C ILE A 244 -19.30 -4.56 -0.64
N SER A 245 -19.73 -3.33 -0.33
CA SER A 245 -20.75 -3.07 0.67
C SER A 245 -22.13 -3.59 0.27
N ALA A 246 -22.57 -3.28 -0.96
CA ALA A 246 -23.84 -3.77 -1.47
C ALA A 246 -23.87 -5.31 -1.49
N PHE A 247 -22.77 -5.94 -1.94
CA PHE A 247 -22.62 -7.39 -1.93
C PHE A 247 -22.71 -7.97 -0.51
N SER A 248 -21.96 -7.40 0.45
CA SER A 248 -21.92 -7.87 1.83
C SER A 248 -23.26 -7.72 2.57
N GLN A 249 -24.09 -6.77 2.13
CA GLN A 249 -25.47 -6.60 2.60
C GLN A 249 -26.49 -7.51 1.89
N GLY A 250 -26.05 -8.36 0.95
CA GLY A 250 -26.92 -9.24 0.18
C GLY A 250 -27.67 -8.55 -0.97
N LYS A 251 -27.33 -7.31 -1.31
CA LYS A 251 -27.95 -6.52 -2.40
C LYS A 251 -27.22 -6.81 -3.72
N ILE A 252 -27.33 -8.05 -4.20
CA ILE A 252 -26.51 -8.57 -5.32
C ILE A 252 -26.76 -7.82 -6.63
N GLU A 253 -28.00 -7.46 -6.93
CA GLU A 253 -28.37 -6.69 -8.13
C GLU A 253 -27.78 -5.28 -8.08
N GLU A 254 -27.83 -4.62 -6.91
CA GLU A 254 -27.23 -3.30 -6.72
C GLU A 254 -25.70 -3.36 -6.88
N ALA A 255 -25.05 -4.36 -6.27
CA ALA A 255 -23.61 -4.59 -6.43
C ALA A 255 -23.22 -4.78 -7.90
N SER A 256 -24.02 -5.53 -8.67
CA SER A 256 -23.79 -5.75 -10.11
C SER A 256 -23.95 -4.45 -10.92
N GLN A 257 -24.93 -3.61 -10.59
CA GLN A 257 -25.12 -2.30 -11.23
C GLN A 257 -23.98 -1.33 -10.90
N LEU A 258 -23.49 -1.35 -9.66
CA LEU A 258 -22.32 -0.56 -9.27
C LEU A 258 -21.05 -1.06 -9.97
N PHE A 259 -20.90 -2.36 -10.17
CA PHE A 259 -19.79 -2.93 -10.94
C PHE A 259 -19.82 -2.47 -12.41
N ALA A 260 -21.00 -2.42 -13.03
CA ALA A 260 -21.14 -1.87 -14.38
C ALA A 260 -20.62 -0.42 -14.47
N LYS A 261 -20.95 0.42 -13.46
CA LYS A 261 -20.42 1.80 -13.37
C LYS A 261 -18.92 1.85 -13.16
N LEU A 262 -18.33 0.85 -12.49
CA LEU A 262 -16.88 0.77 -12.32
C LEU A 262 -16.19 0.58 -13.67
N VAL A 263 -16.72 -0.33 -14.49
CA VAL A 263 -16.24 -0.57 -15.86
C VAL A 263 -16.40 0.67 -16.75
N GLU A 264 -17.41 1.50 -16.51
CA GLU A 264 -17.61 2.75 -17.28
C GLU A 264 -16.54 3.82 -16.97
N ILE A 265 -16.00 3.85 -15.76
CA ILE A 265 -15.05 4.90 -15.32
C ILE A 265 -13.59 4.44 -15.28
N ASN A 266 -13.35 3.15 -15.16
CA ASN A 266 -12.02 2.52 -15.15
C ASN A 266 -12.03 1.40 -16.21
N ASP A 267 -11.38 1.68 -17.35
CA ASP A 267 -11.32 0.80 -18.51
C ASP A 267 -10.43 -0.43 -18.29
N GLU A 268 -9.54 -0.38 -17.30
CA GLU A 268 -8.66 -1.48 -16.90
C GLU A 268 -9.31 -2.42 -15.88
N ALA A 269 -10.42 -2.02 -15.26
CA ALA A 269 -11.08 -2.78 -14.18
C ALA A 269 -11.46 -4.21 -14.61
N VAL A 270 -11.93 -4.39 -15.85
CA VAL A 270 -12.31 -5.71 -16.36
C VAL A 270 -11.11 -6.65 -16.42
N GLU A 271 -9.99 -6.21 -16.99
CA GLU A 271 -8.79 -7.05 -17.09
C GLU A 271 -8.21 -7.33 -15.71
N PHE A 272 -8.19 -6.34 -14.81
CA PHE A 272 -7.75 -6.51 -13.43
C PHE A 272 -8.52 -7.63 -12.70
N PHE A 273 -9.86 -7.62 -12.73
CA PHE A 273 -10.66 -8.59 -11.97
C PHE A 273 -10.84 -9.95 -12.67
N ILE A 274 -10.60 -10.04 -13.99
CA ILE A 274 -10.61 -11.32 -14.72
C ILE A 274 -9.29 -12.06 -14.54
N GLU A 275 -8.21 -11.32 -14.30
CA GLU A 275 -6.90 -11.90 -14.08
C GLU A 275 -6.95 -12.94 -12.97
N GLU A 276 -6.26 -14.05 -13.23
CA GLU A 276 -6.12 -15.12 -12.26
C GLU A 276 -5.44 -14.56 -11.01
N ASP A 277 -6.02 -14.87 -9.85
CA ASP A 277 -5.44 -14.50 -8.57
C ASP A 277 -5.17 -12.99 -8.40
N TRP A 278 -6.00 -12.15 -9.04
CA TRP A 278 -5.91 -10.69 -8.99
C TRP A 278 -5.82 -10.14 -7.56
N GLN A 279 -6.42 -10.84 -6.57
CA GLN A 279 -6.33 -10.45 -5.17
C GLN A 279 -4.87 -10.39 -4.68
N PHE A 280 -3.97 -11.22 -5.20
CA PHE A 280 -2.55 -11.18 -4.87
C PHE A 280 -1.81 -10.03 -5.54
N LYS A 281 -2.31 -9.51 -6.66
CA LYS A 281 -1.74 -8.36 -7.37
C LYS A 281 -2.03 -7.04 -6.68
N VAL A 282 -2.96 -7.02 -5.74
CA VAL A 282 -3.21 -5.86 -4.88
C VAL A 282 -1.94 -5.41 -4.16
N ILE A 283 -1.01 -6.32 -3.84
CA ILE A 283 0.23 -5.99 -3.13
C ILE A 283 1.26 -5.25 -3.99
N ASP A 284 1.11 -5.27 -5.33
CA ASP A 284 2.06 -4.64 -6.25
C ASP A 284 2.12 -3.11 -6.03
N ILE A 285 1.05 -2.54 -5.47
CA ILE A 285 1.00 -1.13 -5.08
C ILE A 285 1.98 -0.76 -3.96
N GLU A 286 2.52 -1.73 -3.21
CA GLU A 286 3.58 -1.44 -2.23
C GLU A 286 4.82 -0.82 -2.88
N ASP A 287 5.08 -1.17 -4.13
CA ASP A 287 6.21 -0.68 -4.90
C ASP A 287 5.91 0.68 -5.57
N GLN A 288 4.71 1.24 -5.39
CA GLN A 288 4.30 2.53 -5.94
C GLN A 288 4.13 3.62 -4.86
N GLU A 289 4.54 4.85 -5.18
CA GLU A 289 4.41 6.01 -4.29
C GLU A 289 3.24 6.92 -4.67
N CYS A 290 2.82 6.85 -5.92
CA CYS A 290 1.66 7.51 -6.44
C CYS A 290 0.95 6.59 -7.44
N TYR A 291 -0.27 6.95 -7.79
CA TYR A 291 -1.05 6.26 -8.81
C TYR A 291 -1.93 7.26 -9.57
N CYS A 292 -2.34 6.85 -10.77
CA CYS A 292 -3.33 7.58 -11.56
C CYS A 292 -4.74 7.18 -11.09
N PRO A 293 -5.68 8.11 -10.87
CA PRO A 293 -7.08 7.77 -10.63
C PRO A 293 -7.65 6.94 -11.77
N ASN A 294 -8.60 6.05 -11.46
CA ASN A 294 -9.30 5.21 -12.44
C ASN A 294 -8.38 4.29 -13.27
N SER A 295 -7.33 3.75 -12.64
CA SER A 295 -6.36 2.79 -13.17
C SER A 295 -6.38 1.47 -12.38
N VAL A 296 -5.55 0.51 -12.78
CA VAL A 296 -5.27 -0.67 -11.93
C VAL A 296 -4.64 -0.25 -10.60
N GLU A 297 -3.72 0.71 -10.61
CA GLU A 297 -3.02 1.13 -9.40
C GLU A 297 -3.95 1.81 -8.39
N SER A 298 -4.97 2.56 -8.84
CA SER A 298 -5.98 3.11 -7.91
C SER A 298 -6.83 2.02 -7.28
N LEU A 299 -7.22 0.99 -8.03
CA LEU A 299 -7.92 -0.18 -7.47
C LEU A 299 -7.04 -0.94 -6.47
N GLN A 300 -5.78 -1.20 -6.82
CA GLN A 300 -4.82 -1.84 -5.91
C GLN A 300 -4.62 -0.99 -4.65
N ALA A 301 -4.44 0.33 -4.77
CA ALA A 301 -4.27 1.23 -3.63
C ALA A 301 -5.47 1.19 -2.69
N SER A 302 -6.68 1.22 -3.24
CA SER A 302 -7.93 1.16 -2.48
C SER A 302 -8.12 -0.19 -1.77
N LEU A 303 -7.84 -1.29 -2.47
CA LEU A 303 -8.05 -2.64 -1.96
C LEU A 303 -6.93 -3.15 -1.06
N TYR A 304 -5.75 -2.51 -1.07
CA TYR A 304 -4.58 -2.97 -0.32
C TYR A 304 -4.81 -3.09 1.20
N PRO A 305 -5.42 -2.12 1.90
CA PRO A 305 -5.73 -2.30 3.32
C PRO A 305 -6.76 -3.41 3.60
N LEU A 306 -7.47 -3.89 2.56
CA LEU A 306 -8.44 -4.98 2.60
C LEU A 306 -7.83 -6.33 2.16
N PHE A 307 -6.53 -6.40 1.86
CA PHE A 307 -5.90 -7.58 1.26
C PHE A 307 -6.20 -8.89 2.00
N ASP A 308 -5.96 -8.95 3.32
CA ASP A 308 -6.24 -10.15 4.13
C ASP A 308 -7.74 -10.54 4.09
N TYR A 309 -8.63 -9.55 4.13
CA TYR A 309 -10.07 -9.77 4.05
C TYR A 309 -10.48 -10.34 2.68
N LEU A 310 -9.89 -9.86 1.59
CA LEU A 310 -10.13 -10.40 0.24
C LEU A 310 -9.63 -11.84 0.10
N LEU A 311 -8.48 -12.17 0.70
CA LEU A 311 -7.98 -13.55 0.73
C LEU A 311 -8.90 -14.51 1.49
N GLU A 312 -9.52 -14.03 2.57
CA GLU A 312 -10.41 -14.83 3.41
C GLU A 312 -11.83 -14.91 2.81
N ASN A 313 -12.29 -13.89 2.07
CA ASN A 313 -13.64 -13.81 1.50
C ASN A 313 -13.72 -14.28 0.03
N ILE A 314 -13.60 -15.60 -0.16
CA ILE A 314 -13.58 -16.27 -1.48
C ILE A 314 -14.87 -16.01 -2.29
N ILE A 315 -16.01 -15.83 -1.63
CA ILE A 315 -17.28 -15.62 -2.34
C ILE A 315 -17.30 -14.22 -2.97
N LEU A 316 -16.84 -13.20 -2.24
CA LEU A 316 -16.71 -11.84 -2.74
C LEU A 316 -15.75 -11.77 -3.94
N THR A 317 -14.57 -12.38 -3.85
CA THR A 317 -13.60 -12.36 -4.95
C THR A 317 -14.15 -13.05 -6.20
N LYS A 318 -14.83 -14.20 -6.04
CA LYS A 318 -15.55 -14.86 -7.13
C LYS A 318 -16.67 -14.00 -7.72
N PHE A 319 -17.40 -13.26 -6.88
CA PHE A 319 -18.42 -12.34 -7.36
C PHE A 319 -17.80 -11.27 -8.26
N LEU A 320 -16.77 -10.56 -7.80
CA LEU A 320 -16.10 -9.51 -8.58
C LEU A 320 -15.55 -10.05 -9.91
N THR A 321 -14.89 -11.21 -9.90
CA THR A 321 -14.40 -11.86 -11.12
C THR A 321 -15.53 -12.26 -12.07
N ASN A 322 -16.66 -12.75 -11.54
CA ASN A 322 -17.81 -13.12 -12.37
C ASN A 322 -18.50 -11.89 -12.97
N GLU A 323 -18.61 -10.79 -12.23
CA GLU A 323 -19.10 -9.53 -12.77
C GLU A 323 -18.20 -9.04 -13.90
N ALA A 324 -16.88 -9.03 -13.71
CA ALA A 324 -15.92 -8.64 -14.73
C ALA A 324 -16.06 -9.46 -16.03
N ARG A 325 -16.23 -10.79 -15.90
CA ARG A 325 -16.44 -11.70 -17.04
C ARG A 325 -17.66 -11.35 -17.90
N LYS A 326 -18.70 -10.72 -17.35
CA LYS A 326 -19.88 -10.28 -18.13
C LYS A 326 -19.52 -9.19 -19.14
N PHE A 327 -18.51 -8.38 -18.84
CA PHE A 327 -18.04 -7.27 -19.67
C PHE A 327 -16.89 -7.66 -20.61
N ARG A 328 -16.34 -8.87 -20.46
CA ARG A 328 -15.35 -9.41 -21.38
C ARG A 328 -15.95 -9.48 -22.77
N ARG A 329 -15.46 -8.66 -23.70
CA ARG A 329 -15.83 -8.78 -25.11
C ARG A 329 -15.47 -10.19 -25.58
N LYS A 330 -16.39 -10.87 -26.28
CA LYS A 330 -16.08 -12.16 -26.93
C LYS A 330 -14.79 -11.97 -27.73
N PRO A 331 -13.77 -12.83 -27.57
CA PRO A 331 -12.58 -12.72 -28.38
C PRO A 331 -13.01 -12.91 -29.84
N VAL A 332 -12.69 -11.95 -30.70
CA VAL A 332 -12.62 -12.23 -32.14
C VAL A 332 -11.56 -13.32 -32.26
N PHE A 333 -12.00 -14.53 -32.61
CA PHE A 333 -11.12 -15.70 -32.72
C PHE A 333 -10.05 -15.44 -33.78
N SER A 334 -8.89 -14.91 -33.37
CA SER A 334 -7.66 -15.11 -34.11
C SER A 334 -7.14 -16.51 -33.77
N ALA A 335 -6.51 -17.17 -34.73
CA ALA A 335 -6.03 -18.55 -34.65
C ALA A 335 -5.01 -18.82 -33.51
N HIS A 336 -4.67 -17.81 -32.70
CA HIS A 336 -3.90 -17.93 -31.46
C HIS A 336 -4.68 -18.52 -30.28
N SER A 337 -6.02 -18.54 -30.37
CA SER A 337 -6.95 -18.98 -29.31
C SER A 337 -6.95 -20.50 -29.04
N SER A 338 -6.29 -21.31 -29.86
CA SER A 338 -6.14 -22.76 -29.59
C SER A 338 -5.16 -23.08 -28.45
N MET A 339 -4.33 -22.12 -28.01
CA MET A 339 -3.46 -22.26 -26.82
C MET A 339 -4.16 -21.92 -25.50
N ILE A 340 -5.24 -21.12 -25.54
CA ILE A 340 -5.95 -20.61 -24.35
C ILE A 340 -6.89 -21.66 -23.74
N ARG A 341 -6.96 -22.86 -24.33
CA ARG A 341 -7.68 -24.02 -23.76
C ARG A 341 -6.93 -24.69 -22.61
N ASN A 342 -5.75 -24.19 -22.24
CA ASN A 342 -5.00 -24.67 -21.07
C ASN A 342 -5.35 -23.93 -19.76
N LEU A 343 -6.25 -22.93 -19.78
CA LEU A 343 -6.70 -22.15 -18.62
C LEU A 343 -7.64 -22.91 -17.65
N SER A 344 -7.26 -24.14 -17.28
CA SER A 344 -7.76 -24.84 -16.09
C SER A 344 -6.76 -24.74 -14.91
N GLU A 345 -5.84 -23.77 -14.94
CA GLU A 345 -4.63 -23.73 -14.08
C GLU A 345 -4.91 -23.19 -12.67
N VAL A 346 -5.99 -22.43 -12.46
CA VAL A 346 -6.38 -21.89 -11.14
C VAL A 346 -6.92 -22.97 -10.20
N THR A 347 -7.39 -24.08 -10.75
CA THR A 347 -7.75 -25.27 -9.98
C THR A 347 -6.55 -26.11 -9.57
N ASP A 348 -5.36 -25.90 -10.14
CA ASP A 348 -4.19 -26.76 -9.90
C ASP A 348 -3.43 -26.39 -8.61
N TRP A 349 -3.34 -25.13 -8.19
CA TRP A 349 -2.54 -24.72 -7.01
C TRP A 349 -3.08 -25.25 -5.68
N HIS A 350 -4.35 -24.97 -5.39
CA HIS A 350 -4.99 -25.44 -4.17
C HIS A 350 -5.16 -26.96 -4.19
N SER A 351 -5.41 -27.56 -5.35
CA SER A 351 -5.46 -29.02 -5.51
C SER A 351 -4.09 -29.66 -5.23
N PHE A 352 -3.03 -29.10 -5.82
CA PHE A 352 -1.66 -29.59 -5.66
C PHE A 352 -1.16 -29.42 -4.22
N MET A 353 -1.42 -28.26 -3.60
CA MET A 353 -1.12 -28.01 -2.18
C MET A 353 -1.82 -28.98 -1.24
N ASN A 354 -3.05 -29.38 -1.55
CA ASN A 354 -3.85 -30.28 -0.73
C ASN A 354 -3.50 -31.76 -0.95
N GLU A 355 -2.60 -32.10 -1.88
CA GLU A 355 -2.09 -33.45 -1.99
C GLU A 355 -1.30 -33.84 -0.73
N GLU A 356 -1.50 -35.05 -0.20
CA GLU A 356 -0.76 -35.54 0.99
C GLU A 356 0.77 -35.45 0.79
N LYS A 357 1.22 -35.55 -0.47
CA LYS A 357 2.65 -35.45 -0.81
C LYS A 357 3.23 -34.04 -0.69
N MET A 358 2.40 -33.01 -0.65
CA MET A 358 2.81 -31.61 -0.45
C MET A 358 2.73 -31.17 1.03
N LYS A 359 2.35 -32.07 1.93
CA LYS A 359 2.25 -31.78 3.37
C LYS A 359 3.57 -31.29 3.96
N GLY A 360 3.53 -30.12 4.60
CA GLY A 360 4.71 -29.48 5.19
C GLY A 360 5.64 -28.81 4.17
N ILE A 361 5.27 -28.77 2.88
CA ILE A 361 5.90 -27.91 1.88
C ILE A 361 5.23 -26.54 1.95
N ARG A 362 6.04 -25.47 2.03
CA ARG A 362 5.50 -24.11 2.09
C ARG A 362 4.91 -23.69 0.74
N MET A 363 3.86 -22.86 0.78
CA MET A 363 3.13 -22.37 -0.38
C MET A 363 4.03 -21.67 -1.42
N ASP A 364 5.04 -20.93 -0.97
CA ASP A 364 6.00 -20.25 -1.85
C ASP A 364 6.85 -21.23 -2.66
N PHE A 365 7.08 -22.46 -2.18
CA PHE A 365 7.76 -23.50 -2.95
C PHE A 365 6.83 -24.19 -3.94
N VAL A 366 5.57 -24.37 -3.58
CA VAL A 366 4.58 -24.90 -4.52
C VAL A 366 4.32 -23.93 -5.65
N HIS A 367 4.34 -22.62 -5.38
CA HIS A 367 4.36 -21.55 -6.39
C HIS A 367 5.44 -21.80 -7.45
N ILE A 368 6.68 -21.95 -6.99
CA ILE A 368 7.84 -22.18 -7.85
C ILE A 368 7.68 -23.44 -8.70
N PHE A 369 7.10 -24.52 -8.16
CA PHE A 369 6.93 -25.78 -8.90
C PHE A 369 6.02 -25.65 -10.11
N VAL A 370 4.84 -25.06 -9.96
CA VAL A 370 3.87 -24.95 -11.07
C VAL A 370 4.27 -23.84 -12.05
N GLU A 371 4.93 -22.76 -11.59
CA GLU A 371 5.57 -21.78 -12.50
C GLU A 371 6.59 -22.47 -13.42
N ASN A 372 7.22 -23.55 -12.93
CA ASN A 372 8.13 -24.40 -13.69
C ASN A 372 7.44 -25.63 -14.30
N GLY A 373 6.11 -25.68 -14.36
CA GLY A 373 5.34 -26.73 -15.04
C GLY A 373 5.14 -28.02 -14.25
N ILE A 374 5.48 -28.06 -12.95
CA ILE A 374 5.19 -29.19 -12.05
C ILE A 374 3.88 -28.91 -11.32
N ARG A 375 2.78 -29.52 -11.76
CA ARG A 375 1.43 -29.15 -11.33
C ARG A 375 0.73 -30.12 -10.40
N ARG A 376 1.30 -31.32 -10.27
CA ARG A 376 0.78 -32.42 -9.45
C ARG A 376 1.96 -33.21 -8.90
N SER A 377 1.76 -33.96 -7.82
CA SER A 377 2.86 -34.79 -7.28
C SER A 377 3.39 -35.83 -8.28
N SER A 378 2.57 -36.24 -9.25
CA SER A 378 2.96 -37.17 -10.31
C SER A 378 3.92 -36.57 -11.33
N ASP A 379 3.94 -35.25 -11.52
CA ASP A 379 4.76 -34.60 -12.54
C ASP A 379 6.25 -34.62 -12.18
N PHE A 380 6.59 -34.71 -10.90
CA PHE A 380 7.97 -34.90 -10.44
C PHE A 380 8.65 -36.13 -11.05
N LYS A 381 7.92 -37.13 -11.56
CA LYS A 381 8.49 -38.27 -12.29
C LYS A 381 9.16 -37.88 -13.61
N LYS A 382 8.85 -36.70 -14.15
CA LYS A 382 9.43 -36.14 -15.38
C LYS A 382 10.71 -35.35 -15.08
N TRP A 383 10.94 -35.00 -13.82
CA TRP A 383 12.01 -34.14 -13.35
C TRP A 383 13.03 -34.94 -12.54
N THR A 384 14.31 -34.71 -12.81
CA THR A 384 15.41 -35.23 -11.98
C THR A 384 15.55 -34.41 -10.70
N GLU A 385 16.20 -34.99 -9.70
CA GLU A 385 16.48 -34.28 -8.45
C GLU A 385 17.31 -33.02 -8.67
N LYS A 386 18.30 -33.07 -9.57
CA LYS A 386 19.14 -31.91 -9.93
C LYS A 386 18.34 -30.79 -10.57
N GLU A 387 17.41 -31.11 -11.47
CA GLU A 387 16.57 -30.10 -12.13
C GLU A 387 15.65 -29.39 -11.12
N VAL A 388 15.08 -30.13 -10.16
CA VAL A 388 14.25 -29.53 -9.10
C VAL A 388 15.08 -28.70 -8.13
N LEU A 389 16.31 -29.13 -7.81
CA LEU A 389 17.24 -28.38 -6.97
C LEU A 389 17.76 -27.11 -7.66
N ALA A 390 17.80 -27.09 -9.00
CA ALA A 390 18.20 -25.92 -9.79
C ALA A 390 17.12 -24.83 -9.86
N LEU A 391 15.89 -25.11 -9.44
CA LEU A 391 14.82 -24.12 -9.35
C LEU A 391 15.17 -23.06 -8.31
N LYS A 392 15.16 -21.80 -8.72
CA LYS A 392 15.53 -20.66 -7.87
C LYS A 392 14.64 -20.59 -6.63
N GLY A 393 15.24 -20.82 -5.46
CA GLY A 393 14.54 -20.80 -4.16
C GLY A 393 14.23 -22.19 -3.57
N ILE A 394 14.45 -23.28 -4.32
CA ILE A 394 14.32 -24.65 -3.83
C ILE A 394 15.66 -25.14 -3.29
N GLY A 395 15.68 -25.51 -2.00
CA GLY A 395 16.88 -26.00 -1.32
C GLY A 395 16.90 -27.53 -1.12
N PRO A 396 18.06 -28.10 -0.74
CA PRO A 396 18.19 -29.54 -0.45
C PRO A 396 17.21 -30.05 0.61
N VAL A 397 16.85 -29.20 1.58
CA VAL A 397 15.87 -29.53 2.63
C VAL A 397 14.48 -29.77 2.04
N THR A 398 14.05 -28.94 1.09
CA THR A 398 12.75 -29.07 0.41
C THR A 398 12.70 -30.35 -0.42
N VAL A 399 13.76 -30.64 -1.17
CA VAL A 399 13.87 -31.87 -1.97
C VAL A 399 13.85 -33.13 -1.08
N LYS A 400 14.58 -33.11 0.05
CA LYS A 400 14.52 -34.19 1.04
C LYS A 400 13.10 -34.39 1.56
N LYS A 401 12.38 -33.30 1.86
CA LYS A 401 11.00 -33.36 2.34
C LYS A 401 10.03 -33.93 1.31
N LEU A 402 10.20 -33.59 0.03
CA LEU A 402 9.43 -34.20 -1.06
C LEU A 402 9.62 -35.73 -1.11
N LYS A 403 10.87 -36.21 -0.94
CA LYS A 403 11.15 -37.67 -0.89
C LYS A 403 10.52 -38.34 0.32
N GLU A 404 10.62 -37.72 1.51
CA GLU A 404 9.96 -38.21 2.73
C GLU A 404 8.45 -38.33 2.53
N ASN A 405 7.85 -37.40 1.78
CA ASN A 405 6.44 -37.39 1.41
C ASN A 405 6.10 -38.36 0.25
N GLY A 406 7.04 -39.19 -0.21
CA GLY A 406 6.79 -40.22 -1.21
C GLY A 406 6.77 -39.72 -2.67
N ILE A 407 7.43 -38.59 -2.96
CA ILE A 407 7.70 -38.14 -4.33
C ILE A 407 8.82 -38.96 -4.95
N LYS A 408 8.62 -39.41 -6.20
CA LYS A 408 9.61 -40.13 -6.99
C LYS A 408 10.05 -39.25 -8.16
N PHE A 409 11.33 -38.94 -8.21
CA PHE A 409 11.96 -38.20 -9.31
C PHE A 409 12.31 -39.14 -10.47
N LYS A 410 12.57 -38.57 -11.64
CA LYS A 410 13.17 -39.24 -12.78
C LYS A 410 14.59 -39.70 -12.41
N ASN A 411 14.92 -40.94 -12.73
CA ASN A 411 16.29 -41.43 -12.56
C ASN A 411 17.23 -40.69 -13.53
N GLU A 412 18.40 -40.29 -13.03
CA GLU A 412 19.50 -39.83 -13.87
C GLU A 412 20.01 -41.02 -14.69
N LYS A 413 20.04 -40.86 -16.02
CA LYS A 413 20.68 -41.83 -16.92
C LYS A 413 22.13 -41.41 -17.15
#